data_AF-A0A7T7VU66-F1
#
_entry.id   AF-A0A7T7VU66-F1
#
_cell.length_a   1.000
_cell.length_b   1.000
_cell.length_c   1.000
_cell.angle_alpha   90.00
_cell.angle_beta   90.00
_cell.angle_gamma   90.00
#
_symmetry.space_group_name_H-M   'P 1'
#
loop_
_entity.id
_entity.type
_entity.pdbx_description
1 polymer ?
#
loop_
_entity_poly.entity_id
_entity_poly.type
_entity_poly.pdbx_seq_one_letter_code
_entity_poly.pdbx_strand_id
1 'polypeptide(L)'
;MASNVSGAGASGAGDSAHSDEARRRAEDLQADWADICIGLKKDLGQQLYNQWIRPVELGPFCRETGTLDLYLPTEFSANWVTDRFADRLSLAWKIASSDVRNVRICVHPNRRKLPELRVGSAAAEPAAMADPAGALTDLGSAGLDPSLTFASFVTGEGNVLAYNAAQRMAAIETPQFSPLYLKAATGQGKTHLLHALGHQFAAARPGACIFYCSAERFMVEFVQALRHNQMMEFKSRLRGFDMLLVDDIQFIIGKASAQEELLYTIDALLAEGKRLAFAADRAPQALDGVEPRLLSRLSMGLVADIQPADIDLRRKILNHRLARFTASDVPADVIEFLARTISRNVRELVGGLNKLIAYAQLTGQPVSLQLAEEQLTDILSANRRRITIDEIQRTVCQFYRLDRSEMASKRRTRTVVRPRQVAMYLAKVLTPRSYPEIGRKFGGRDHSTVIHAVRLIEDLRTRDADMDGDVRSLLRQLES
;
A
#
# COMPACT_ATOMS: atom_id res chain seq x y z
N MET A 1 19.94 59.70 69.27
CA MET A 1 19.37 60.83 68.52
C MET A 1 18.74 60.29 67.24
N ALA A 2 17.46 60.62 67.03
CA ALA A 2 16.72 60.75 65.76
C ALA A 2 17.59 60.74 64.46
N SER A 3 17.17 60.25 63.28
CA SER A 3 15.89 59.77 62.75
C SER A 3 16.08 59.24 61.30
N ASN A 4 15.18 58.35 60.85
CA ASN A 4 14.61 58.05 59.50
C ASN A 4 15.46 58.21 58.21
N VAL A 5 15.33 57.40 57.15
CA VAL A 5 14.11 57.14 56.34
C VAL A 5 14.26 55.86 55.48
N SER A 6 13.22 55.04 55.50
CA SER A 6 12.50 54.30 54.44
C SER A 6 13.15 53.91 53.11
N GLY A 7 12.93 52.64 52.72
CA GLY A 7 12.95 52.17 51.33
C GLY A 7 12.57 50.69 51.21
N ALA A 8 11.28 50.37 51.32
CA ALA A 8 10.72 49.03 51.11
C ALA A 8 10.18 48.87 49.68
N GLY A 9 10.45 47.71 49.08
CA GLY A 9 9.53 46.94 48.22
C GLY A 9 9.29 47.39 46.78
N ALA A 10 9.65 46.52 45.81
CA ALA A 10 8.82 46.12 44.65
C ALA A 10 9.63 45.27 43.65
N SER A 11 9.52 43.95 43.70
CA SER A 11 10.01 43.06 42.62
C SER A 11 9.19 41.77 42.48
N GLY A 12 7.87 41.84 42.70
CA GLY A 12 6.97 40.67 42.64
C GLY A 12 5.76 40.78 41.71
N ALA A 13 5.58 41.86 40.96
CA ALA A 13 4.35 42.10 40.16
C ALA A 13 4.56 42.04 38.63
N GLY A 14 5.79 41.95 38.13
CA GLY A 14 6.09 41.92 36.69
C GLY A 14 5.97 40.54 36.03
N ASP A 15 6.19 39.46 36.78
CA ASP A 15 6.25 38.09 36.23
C ASP A 15 4.87 37.43 36.04
N SER A 16 3.85 37.87 36.78
CA SER A 16 2.49 37.31 36.69
C SER A 16 1.72 37.81 35.46
N ALA A 17 1.94 39.06 35.04
CA ALA A 17 1.25 39.63 33.86
C ALA A 17 1.77 39.05 32.53
N HIS A 18 3.09 38.80 32.42
CA HIS A 18 3.69 38.18 31.24
C HIS A 18 3.35 36.70 31.08
N SER A 19 3.15 35.98 32.19
CA SER A 19 2.74 34.56 32.16
C SER A 19 1.28 34.37 31.73
N ASP A 20 0.38 35.28 32.13
CA ASP A 20 -1.03 35.24 31.71
C ASP A 20 -1.24 35.61 30.23
N GLU A 21 -0.48 36.59 29.71
CA GLU A 21 -0.54 36.97 28.29
C GLU A 21 0.07 35.89 27.38
N ALA A 22 1.17 35.26 27.80
CA ALA A 22 1.77 34.13 27.07
C ALA A 22 0.84 32.92 27.02
N ARG A 23 0.10 32.66 28.11
CA ARG A 23 -0.82 31.53 28.20
C ARG A 23 -2.05 31.72 27.31
N ARG A 24 -2.68 32.89 27.31
CA ARG A 24 -3.80 33.20 26.40
C ARG A 24 -3.41 33.05 24.93
N ARG A 25 -2.19 33.44 24.58
CA ARG A 25 -1.69 33.35 23.20
C ARG A 25 -1.33 31.92 22.77
N ALA A 26 -0.87 31.09 23.70
CA ALA A 26 -0.71 29.65 23.46
C ALA A 26 -2.07 28.98 23.22
N GLU A 27 -3.12 29.40 23.95
CA GLU A 27 -4.49 28.97 23.74
C GLU A 27 -5.03 29.41 22.35
N ASP A 28 -4.74 30.65 21.92
CA ASP A 28 -5.11 31.15 20.57
C ASP A 28 -4.42 30.37 19.44
N LEU A 29 -3.10 30.14 19.53
CA LEU A 29 -2.36 29.35 18.54
C LEU A 29 -2.83 27.89 18.48
N GLN A 30 -3.28 27.34 19.62
CA GLN A 30 -3.83 26.00 19.67
C GLN A 30 -5.20 25.89 19.00
N ALA A 31 -6.02 26.95 19.09
CA ALA A 31 -7.27 27.06 18.34
C ALA A 31 -7.00 27.16 16.81
N ASP A 32 -6.06 28.02 16.41
CA ASP A 32 -5.64 28.16 15.01
C ASP A 32 -5.15 26.82 14.42
N TRP A 33 -4.39 26.04 15.19
CA TRP A 33 -3.91 24.73 14.76
C TRP A 33 -5.04 23.70 14.58
N ALA A 34 -6.08 23.75 15.41
CA ALA A 34 -7.24 22.90 15.26
C ALA A 34 -7.99 23.17 13.94
N ASP A 35 -8.13 24.44 13.56
CA ASP A 35 -8.76 24.85 12.32
C ASP A 35 -7.91 24.49 11.08
N ILE A 36 -6.58 24.71 11.16
CA ILE A 36 -5.63 24.26 10.14
C ILE A 36 -5.74 22.73 9.94
N CYS A 37 -5.84 21.96 11.03
CA CYS A 37 -5.99 20.51 10.97
C CYS A 37 -7.26 20.07 10.24
N ILE A 38 -8.38 20.78 10.40
CA ILE A 38 -9.63 20.49 9.70
C ILE A 38 -9.47 20.71 8.19
N GLY A 39 -8.82 21.81 7.79
CA GLY A 39 -8.51 22.09 6.38
C GLY A 39 -7.58 21.05 5.77
N LEU A 40 -6.44 20.77 6.43
CA LEU A 40 -5.45 19.79 5.96
C LEU A 40 -6.03 18.38 5.86
N LYS A 41 -6.95 17.99 6.74
CA LYS A 41 -7.61 16.68 6.68
C LYS A 41 -8.51 16.54 5.44
N LYS A 42 -9.18 17.62 5.01
CA LYS A 42 -9.99 17.63 3.79
C LYS A 42 -9.11 17.57 2.54
N ASP A 43 -7.98 18.27 2.55
CA ASP A 43 -7.10 18.39 1.37
C ASP A 43 -6.16 17.18 1.18
N LEU A 44 -5.66 16.59 2.27
CA LEU A 44 -4.71 15.47 2.23
C LEU A 44 -5.39 14.09 2.28
N GLY A 45 -6.66 14.06 2.68
CA GLY A 45 -7.38 12.81 2.95
C GLY A 45 -7.01 12.17 4.29
N GLN A 46 -7.91 11.31 4.77
CA GLN A 46 -7.90 10.83 6.15
C GLN A 46 -6.67 9.99 6.52
N GLN A 47 -6.12 9.24 5.57
CA GLN A 47 -5.00 8.32 5.81
C GLN A 47 -3.67 9.08 6.01
N LEU A 48 -3.35 10.02 5.12
CA LEU A 48 -2.13 10.82 5.22
C LEU A 48 -2.18 11.77 6.42
N TYR A 49 -3.34 12.37 6.69
CA TYR A 49 -3.54 13.20 7.86
C TYR A 49 -3.27 12.42 9.16
N ASN A 50 -3.89 11.25 9.33
CA ASN A 50 -3.75 10.44 10.54
C ASN A 50 -2.31 9.99 10.79
N GLN A 51 -1.57 9.69 9.71
CA GLN A 51 -0.21 9.17 9.82
C GLN A 51 0.84 10.27 10.09
N TRP A 52 0.67 11.46 9.51
CA TRP A 52 1.76 12.44 9.44
C TRP A 52 1.45 13.81 10.02
N ILE A 53 0.19 14.24 10.02
CA ILE A 53 -0.21 15.58 10.51
C ILE A 53 -0.82 15.50 11.90
N ARG A 54 -1.63 14.47 12.18
CA ARG A 54 -2.21 14.23 13.51
C ARG A 54 -1.17 14.12 14.63
N PRO A 55 0.03 13.52 14.44
CA PRO A 55 1.04 13.44 15.49
C PRO A 55 1.83 14.73 15.73
N VAL A 56 1.50 15.84 15.04
CA VAL A 56 2.21 17.12 15.19
C VAL A 56 1.69 17.87 16.41
N GLU A 57 2.60 18.25 17.28
CA GLU A 57 2.33 19.06 18.48
C GLU A 57 2.91 20.47 18.31
N LEU A 58 2.24 21.47 18.88
CA LEU A 58 2.75 22.85 18.85
C LEU A 58 3.88 23.02 19.85
N GLY A 59 4.99 23.57 19.36
CA GLY A 59 6.13 23.98 20.15
C GLY A 59 6.12 25.47 20.51
N PRO A 60 7.21 25.98 21.09
CA PRO A 60 7.32 27.38 21.46
C PRO A 60 7.28 28.30 20.24
N PHE A 61 6.70 29.48 20.42
CA PHE A 61 6.69 30.56 19.43
C PHE A 61 7.67 31.67 19.86
N CYS A 62 8.59 32.04 18.97
CA CYS A 62 9.54 33.12 19.21
C CYS A 62 9.03 34.44 18.61
N ARG A 63 8.64 35.38 19.47
CA ARG A 63 8.04 36.67 19.08
C ARG A 63 8.99 37.58 18.27
N GLU A 64 10.28 37.53 18.56
CA GLU A 64 11.29 38.36 17.89
C GLU A 64 11.55 37.91 16.44
N THR A 65 11.48 36.61 16.17
CA THR A 65 11.74 36.04 14.85
C THR A 65 10.47 35.66 14.08
N GLY A 66 9.31 35.64 14.74
CA GLY A 66 8.04 35.18 14.16
C GLY A 66 8.07 33.69 13.80
N THR A 67 8.90 32.89 14.47
CA THR A 67 9.08 31.45 14.18
C THR A 67 8.30 30.60 15.17
N LEU A 68 7.42 29.73 14.65
CA LEU A 68 6.69 28.72 15.42
C LEU A 68 7.33 27.35 15.24
N ASP A 69 7.64 26.68 16.34
CA ASP A 69 8.13 25.30 16.30
C ASP A 69 6.97 24.30 16.25
N LEU A 70 7.10 23.26 15.42
CA LEU A 70 6.18 22.13 15.35
C LEU A 70 6.93 20.85 15.71
N TYR A 71 6.49 20.13 16.72
CA TYR A 71 7.14 18.93 17.21
C TYR A 71 6.50 17.66 16.65
N LEU A 72 7.35 16.73 16.25
CA LEU A 72 6.95 15.37 15.90
C LEU A 72 7.64 14.32 16.78
N PRO A 73 7.02 13.14 16.94
CA PRO A 73 7.48 12.12 17.89
C PRO A 73 8.79 11.45 17.48
N THR A 74 9.14 11.47 16.19
CA THR A 74 10.38 10.88 15.66
C THR A 74 11.07 11.82 14.69
N GLU A 75 12.40 11.72 14.61
CA GLU A 75 13.23 12.44 13.63
C GLU A 75 12.86 12.09 12.19
N PHE A 76 12.45 10.85 11.96
CA PHE A 76 11.92 10.42 10.67
C PHE A 76 10.62 11.16 10.32
N SER A 77 9.66 11.23 11.24
CA SER A 77 8.40 11.97 11.03
C SER A 77 8.67 13.46 10.83
N ALA A 78 9.56 14.05 11.60
CA ALA A 78 9.95 15.46 11.45
C ALA A 78 10.53 15.75 10.07
N ASN A 79 11.53 14.96 9.63
CA ASN A 79 12.14 15.13 8.32
C ASN A 79 11.15 14.88 7.18
N TRP A 80 10.30 13.86 7.29
CA TRP A 80 9.32 13.54 6.25
C TRP A 80 8.23 14.63 6.11
N VAL A 81 7.74 15.19 7.23
CA VAL A 81 6.78 16.31 7.21
C VAL A 81 7.45 17.58 6.70
N THR A 82 8.71 17.84 7.03
CA THR A 82 9.50 18.94 6.45
C THR A 82 9.60 18.81 4.93
N ASP A 83 10.05 17.67 4.42
CA ASP A 83 10.30 17.47 2.99
C ASP A 83 9.04 17.54 2.12
N ARG A 84 7.87 17.19 2.68
CA ARG A 84 6.62 17.04 1.90
C ARG A 84 5.57 18.09 2.19
N PHE A 85 5.57 18.65 3.39
CA PHE A 85 4.49 19.49 3.89
C PHE A 85 4.93 20.83 4.48
N ALA A 86 6.24 21.15 4.51
CA ALA A 86 6.73 22.43 5.03
C ALA A 86 6.07 23.64 4.36
N ASP A 87 6.01 23.67 3.03
CA ASP A 87 5.40 24.79 2.29
C ASP A 87 3.91 24.96 2.60
N ARG A 88 3.19 23.83 2.70
CA ARG A 88 1.75 23.82 2.99
C ARG A 88 1.46 24.24 4.43
N LEU A 89 2.26 23.76 5.38
CA LEU A 89 2.16 24.15 6.79
C LEU A 89 2.51 25.62 6.97
N SER A 90 3.57 26.10 6.30
CA SER A 90 3.94 27.52 6.31
C SER A 90 2.84 28.41 5.75
N LEU A 91 2.22 28.01 4.63
CA LEU A 91 1.11 28.75 4.03
C LEU A 91 -0.13 28.75 4.93
N ALA A 92 -0.50 27.59 5.49
CA ALA A 92 -1.64 27.47 6.39
C ALA A 92 -1.49 28.34 7.64
N TRP A 93 -0.28 28.36 8.23
CA TRP A 93 0.02 29.21 9.38
C TRP A 93 0.03 30.71 9.05
N LYS A 94 0.53 31.12 7.89
CA LYS A 94 0.48 32.51 7.44
C LYS A 94 -0.95 33.01 7.20
N ILE A 95 -1.86 32.13 6.80
CA ILE A 95 -3.27 32.45 6.60
C ILE A 95 -4.01 32.53 7.94
N ALA A 96 -3.73 31.60 8.85
CA ALA A 96 -4.41 31.53 10.14
C ALA A 96 -3.97 32.64 11.11
N SER A 97 -2.66 32.95 11.14
CA SER A 97 -2.12 33.94 12.07
C SER A 97 -1.08 34.83 11.39
N SER A 98 -1.33 36.15 11.37
CA SER A 98 -0.41 37.15 10.79
C SER A 98 0.92 37.26 11.54
N ASP A 99 0.99 36.73 12.75
CA ASP A 99 2.18 36.78 13.61
C ASP A 99 3.18 35.65 13.31
N VAL A 100 2.72 34.54 12.74
CA VAL A 100 3.58 33.40 12.39
C VAL A 100 4.15 33.60 10.99
N ARG A 101 5.41 34.03 10.93
CA ARG A 101 6.13 34.28 9.68
C ARG A 101 6.82 33.03 9.15
N ASN A 102 7.38 32.24 10.06
CA ASN A 102 8.14 31.03 9.77
C ASN A 102 7.65 29.87 10.62
N VAL A 103 7.68 28.66 10.05
CA VAL A 103 7.35 27.42 10.74
C VAL A 103 8.57 26.52 10.69
N ARG A 104 9.02 26.05 11.85
CA ARG A 104 10.19 25.17 11.98
C ARG A 104 9.75 23.83 12.55
N ILE A 105 10.01 22.76 11.81
CA ILE A 105 9.60 21.41 12.21
C ILE A 105 10.78 20.73 12.92
N CYS A 106 10.55 20.27 14.14
CA CYS A 106 11.54 19.75 15.06
C CYS A 106 11.09 18.43 15.70
N VAL A 107 12.00 17.73 16.36
CA VAL A 107 11.67 16.56 17.20
C VAL A 107 11.43 17.03 18.62
N HIS A 108 10.48 16.42 19.33
CA HIS A 108 10.15 16.82 20.71
C HIS A 108 11.40 16.76 21.63
N PRO A 109 11.76 17.86 22.32
CA PRO A 109 12.99 17.93 23.12
C PRO A 109 12.95 17.06 24.38
N ASN A 110 11.75 16.81 24.95
CA ASN A 110 11.56 15.91 26.09
C ASN A 110 11.29 14.46 25.65
N ARG A 111 12.31 13.80 25.08
CA ARG A 111 12.32 12.33 25.02
C ARG A 111 12.25 11.80 26.46
N ARG A 112 11.09 11.26 26.88
CA ARG A 112 11.12 10.17 27.87
C ARG A 112 11.93 9.06 27.20
N LYS A 113 13.19 8.92 27.59
CA LYS A 113 13.93 7.67 27.37
C LYS A 113 13.01 6.56 27.88
N LEU A 114 12.53 5.70 26.98
CA LEU A 114 12.04 4.38 27.40
C LEU A 114 13.14 3.76 28.26
N PRO A 115 12.81 3.04 29.34
CA PRO A 115 13.81 2.55 30.28
C PRO A 115 14.79 1.66 29.52
N GLU A 116 16.04 2.13 29.43
CA GLU A 116 17.20 1.28 29.16
C GLU A 116 17.15 0.17 30.23
N LEU A 117 17.04 -1.08 29.78
CA LEU A 117 17.25 -2.25 30.64
C LEU A 117 18.65 -2.12 31.25
N ARG A 118 18.69 -1.75 32.52
CA ARG A 118 19.90 -1.76 33.34
C ARG A 118 20.30 -3.21 33.55
N VAL A 119 21.17 -3.73 32.70
CA VAL A 119 22.01 -4.88 33.07
C VAL A 119 23.10 -4.32 33.97
N GLY A 120 23.09 -4.77 35.23
CA GLY A 120 23.96 -4.28 36.28
C GLY A 120 25.44 -4.44 35.94
N SER A 121 26.17 -3.34 36.07
CA SER A 121 27.62 -3.33 36.18
C SER A 121 28.01 -3.81 37.58
N ALA A 122 28.60 -5.00 37.65
CA ALA A 122 29.60 -5.32 38.67
C ALA A 122 30.92 -5.52 37.92
N ALA A 123 31.85 -4.59 38.15
CA ALA A 123 33.19 -4.62 37.58
C ALA A 123 33.99 -5.78 38.16
N ALA A 124 34.60 -6.58 37.29
CA ALA A 124 35.81 -7.34 37.57
C ALA A 124 36.66 -7.39 36.29
N GLU A 125 37.95 -7.21 36.48
CA GLU A 125 39.04 -6.99 35.52
C GLU A 125 39.28 -8.08 34.45
N PRO A 126 40.10 -7.80 33.41
CA PRO A 126 40.11 -8.53 32.16
C PRO A 126 40.98 -9.79 32.22
N ALA A 127 40.42 -10.93 31.84
CA ALA A 127 41.18 -12.16 31.63
C ALA A 127 40.79 -12.83 30.31
N ALA A 128 41.80 -12.87 29.43
CA ALA A 128 42.08 -13.83 28.37
C ALA A 128 41.01 -14.08 27.27
N MET A 129 41.46 -13.77 26.05
CA MET A 129 41.07 -14.35 24.76
C MET A 129 40.31 -15.69 24.84
N ALA A 130 39.09 -15.68 24.32
CA ALA A 130 38.46 -16.83 23.69
C ALA A 130 37.73 -16.36 22.43
N ASP A 131 37.94 -17.07 21.34
CA ASP A 131 37.50 -16.79 19.96
C ASP A 131 36.04 -16.33 19.83
N PRO A 132 35.71 -15.41 18.89
CA PRO A 132 34.35 -15.15 18.49
C PRO A 132 33.89 -16.23 17.50
N ALA A 133 33.83 -17.49 17.95
CA ALA A 133 33.13 -18.57 17.26
C ALA A 133 31.67 -18.71 17.74
N GLY A 134 31.17 -17.80 18.59
CA GLY A 134 29.91 -17.96 19.32
C GLY A 134 28.75 -17.01 18.97
N ALA A 135 28.86 -16.15 17.95
CA ALA A 135 27.83 -15.14 17.64
C ALA A 135 27.12 -15.36 16.29
N LEU A 136 27.12 -16.59 15.76
CA LEU A 136 26.48 -16.94 14.48
C LEU A 136 25.11 -17.64 14.61
N THR A 137 24.51 -17.70 15.79
CA THR A 137 23.34 -18.56 16.04
C THR A 137 21.96 -17.92 15.96
N ASP A 138 21.78 -16.70 15.43
CA ASP A 138 20.42 -16.13 15.24
C ASP A 138 20.20 -15.36 13.92
N LEU A 139 20.96 -15.69 12.87
CA LEU A 139 20.79 -15.10 11.53
C LEU A 139 20.06 -16.04 10.53
N GLY A 140 19.65 -17.24 10.97
CA GLY A 140 19.14 -18.30 10.10
C GLY A 140 17.77 -18.08 9.45
N SER A 141 17.02 -17.06 9.85
CA SER A 141 15.67 -16.79 9.31
C SER A 141 15.17 -15.37 9.57
N ALA A 142 16.06 -14.38 9.64
CA ALA A 142 15.70 -13.02 10.02
C ALA A 142 14.67 -12.42 9.02
N GLY A 143 13.40 -12.39 9.43
CA GLY A 143 12.31 -11.76 8.68
C GLY A 143 11.34 -12.70 7.96
N LEU A 144 11.49 -14.03 8.06
CA LEU A 144 10.50 -14.96 7.51
C LEU A 144 9.29 -15.13 8.46
N ASP A 145 8.08 -15.03 7.91
CA ASP A 145 6.81 -15.25 8.60
C ASP A 145 6.56 -16.77 8.74
N PRO A 146 6.49 -17.32 9.97
CA PRO A 146 6.31 -18.75 10.21
C PRO A 146 5.02 -19.34 9.64
N SER A 147 4.02 -18.51 9.34
CA SER A 147 2.72 -18.95 8.84
C SER A 147 2.70 -19.20 7.32
N LEU A 148 3.69 -18.68 6.60
CA LEU A 148 3.78 -18.68 5.14
C LEU A 148 4.73 -19.78 4.66
N THR A 149 4.25 -21.03 4.65
CA THR A 149 5.03 -22.21 4.26
C THR A 149 4.43 -22.89 3.02
N PHE A 150 5.17 -23.79 2.37
CA PHE A 150 4.61 -24.55 1.24
C PHE A 150 3.43 -25.43 1.65
N ALA A 151 3.41 -25.92 2.89
CA ALA A 151 2.30 -26.70 3.42
C ALA A 151 1.02 -25.87 3.54
N SER A 152 1.12 -24.56 3.78
CA SER A 152 -0.03 -23.66 3.84
C SER A 152 -0.42 -23.02 2.50
N PHE A 153 0.35 -23.28 1.43
CA PHE A 153 0.10 -22.75 0.10
C PHE A 153 -0.75 -23.72 -0.73
N VAL A 154 -1.91 -23.28 -1.21
CA VAL A 154 -2.82 -24.10 -2.01
C VAL A 154 -2.54 -23.92 -3.50
N THR A 155 -2.33 -25.04 -4.19
CA THR A 155 -2.01 -25.07 -5.62
C THR A 155 -3.23 -25.28 -6.52
N GLY A 156 -3.21 -24.66 -7.69
CA GLY A 156 -4.13 -24.86 -8.80
C GLY A 156 -3.45 -24.54 -10.13
N GLU A 157 -4.17 -24.62 -11.24
CA GLU A 157 -3.58 -24.45 -12.58
C GLU A 157 -2.87 -23.10 -12.74
N GLY A 158 -3.45 -22.03 -12.18
CA GLY A 158 -2.92 -20.68 -12.30
C GLY A 158 -1.65 -20.37 -11.50
N ASN A 159 -1.23 -21.23 -10.57
CA ASN A 159 -0.08 -20.96 -9.69
C ASN A 159 0.91 -22.13 -9.54
N VAL A 160 0.63 -23.28 -10.18
CA VAL A 160 1.45 -24.50 -10.04
C VAL A 160 2.88 -24.32 -10.57
N LEU A 161 3.08 -23.57 -11.65
CA LEU A 161 4.41 -23.30 -12.19
C LEU A 161 5.27 -22.52 -11.20
N ALA A 162 4.72 -21.44 -10.63
CA ALA A 162 5.41 -20.62 -9.64
C ALA A 162 5.71 -21.40 -8.36
N TYR A 163 4.77 -22.24 -7.91
CA TYR A 163 4.98 -23.13 -6.77
C TYR A 163 6.12 -24.11 -7.01
N ASN A 164 6.10 -24.84 -8.13
CA ASN A 164 7.14 -25.81 -8.48
C ASN A 164 8.51 -25.16 -8.66
N ALA A 165 8.54 -23.97 -9.27
CA ALA A 165 9.77 -23.18 -9.41
C ALA A 165 10.35 -22.78 -8.05
N ALA A 166 9.50 -22.31 -7.13
CA ALA A 166 9.90 -21.96 -5.77
C ALA A 166 10.43 -23.18 -5.00
N GLN A 167 9.80 -24.35 -5.14
CA GLN A 167 10.32 -25.60 -4.55
C GLN A 167 11.69 -25.99 -5.12
N ARG A 168 11.87 -25.86 -6.45
CA ARG A 168 13.17 -26.13 -7.11
C ARG A 168 14.27 -25.19 -6.59
N MET A 169 13.93 -23.92 -6.35
CA MET A 169 14.84 -22.94 -5.76
C MET A 169 15.14 -23.19 -4.28
N ALA A 170 14.31 -23.96 -3.56
CA ALA A 170 14.53 -24.29 -2.16
C ALA A 170 15.23 -25.64 -1.95
N ALA A 171 15.19 -26.55 -2.93
CA ALA A 171 15.77 -27.89 -2.86
C ALA A 171 17.29 -27.90 -2.60
N ILE A 172 17.89 -29.01 -2.15
CA ILE A 172 19.35 -29.07 -1.89
C ILE A 172 20.16 -28.86 -3.18
N GLU A 173 19.67 -29.40 -4.29
CA GLU A 173 20.27 -29.33 -5.63
C GLU A 173 20.41 -27.89 -6.13
N THR A 174 21.47 -27.61 -6.88
CA THR A 174 21.61 -26.30 -7.54
C THR A 174 20.53 -26.15 -8.60
N PRO A 175 19.70 -25.08 -8.56
CA PRO A 175 18.63 -24.88 -9.52
C PRO A 175 19.21 -24.60 -10.91
N GLN A 176 18.52 -25.07 -11.95
CA GLN A 176 18.92 -24.87 -13.35
C GLN A 176 18.67 -23.43 -13.84
N PHE A 177 18.02 -22.61 -13.02
CA PHE A 177 17.72 -21.21 -13.30
C PHE A 177 18.02 -20.38 -12.04
N SER A 178 18.55 -19.18 -12.24
CA SER A 178 18.68 -18.15 -11.22
C SER A 178 18.79 -16.80 -11.91
N PRO A 179 18.07 -15.76 -11.48
CA PRO A 179 17.14 -15.75 -10.36
C PRO A 179 15.77 -16.38 -10.69
N LEU A 180 14.95 -16.61 -9.66
CA LEU A 180 13.51 -16.81 -9.81
C LEU A 180 12.79 -15.46 -9.71
N TYR A 181 11.94 -15.14 -10.66
CA TYR A 181 11.11 -13.95 -10.63
C TYR A 181 9.63 -14.33 -10.60
N LEU A 182 8.95 -13.96 -9.52
CA LEU A 182 7.52 -14.18 -9.31
C LEU A 182 6.73 -12.94 -9.72
N LYS A 183 5.91 -13.09 -10.75
CA LYS A 183 5.02 -12.05 -11.25
C LYS A 183 3.59 -12.39 -10.85
N ALA A 184 2.88 -11.41 -10.29
CA ALA A 184 1.43 -11.54 -10.03
C ALA A 184 0.83 -10.19 -9.63
N ALA A 185 -0.48 -10.02 -9.78
CA ALA A 185 -1.18 -8.92 -9.12
C ALA A 185 -1.03 -8.99 -7.57
N THR A 186 -1.44 -7.93 -6.87
CA THR A 186 -1.44 -7.90 -5.41
C THR A 186 -2.32 -9.00 -4.83
N GLY A 187 -1.84 -9.63 -3.75
CA GLY A 187 -2.61 -10.64 -3.01
C GLY A 187 -2.87 -11.97 -3.73
N GLN A 188 -2.05 -12.33 -4.73
CA GLN A 188 -2.09 -13.65 -5.38
C GLN A 188 -1.12 -14.70 -4.78
N GLY A 189 -0.35 -14.33 -3.75
CA GLY A 189 0.52 -15.28 -3.04
C GLY A 189 2.03 -15.16 -3.32
N LYS A 190 2.50 -14.08 -3.97
CA LYS A 190 3.94 -13.82 -4.19
C LYS A 190 4.76 -13.87 -2.90
N THR A 191 4.36 -13.05 -1.92
CA THR A 191 4.99 -13.01 -0.60
C THR A 191 4.96 -14.38 0.06
N HIS A 192 3.83 -15.10 -0.02
CA HIS A 192 3.74 -16.45 0.56
C HIS A 192 4.79 -17.38 -0.05
N LEU A 193 4.92 -17.42 -1.39
CA LEU A 193 5.92 -18.27 -2.04
C LEU A 193 7.37 -17.87 -1.71
N LEU A 194 7.68 -16.58 -1.60
CA LEU A 194 9.02 -16.15 -1.18
C LEU A 194 9.36 -16.67 0.23
N HIS A 195 8.42 -16.53 1.17
CA HIS A 195 8.62 -17.00 2.54
C HIS A 195 8.71 -18.52 2.62
N ALA A 196 7.83 -19.22 1.91
CA ALA A 196 7.81 -20.68 1.85
C ALA A 196 9.12 -21.25 1.30
N LEU A 197 9.64 -20.62 0.24
CA LEU A 197 10.94 -20.92 -0.36
C LEU A 197 12.05 -20.74 0.68
N GLY A 198 12.08 -19.61 1.39
CA GLY A 198 13.06 -19.36 2.46
C GLY A 198 13.02 -20.42 3.56
N HIS A 199 11.83 -20.76 4.07
CA HIS A 199 11.67 -21.79 5.10
C HIS A 199 12.18 -23.15 4.65
N GLN A 200 11.82 -23.59 3.43
CA GLN A 200 12.28 -24.87 2.91
C GLN A 200 13.79 -24.87 2.65
N PHE A 201 14.36 -23.74 2.20
CA PHE A 201 15.79 -23.61 2.01
C PHE A 201 16.57 -23.71 3.34
N ALA A 202 16.10 -23.04 4.39
CA ALA A 202 16.68 -23.13 5.74
C ALA A 202 16.61 -24.57 6.28
N ALA A 203 15.47 -25.24 6.09
CA ALA A 203 15.30 -26.63 6.51
C ALA A 203 16.22 -27.59 5.74
N ALA A 204 16.42 -27.36 4.44
CA ALA A 204 17.28 -28.18 3.60
C ALA A 204 18.77 -27.92 3.83
N ARG A 205 19.14 -26.74 4.31
CA ARG A 205 20.53 -26.32 4.59
C ARG A 205 20.61 -25.66 5.97
N PRO A 206 20.69 -26.45 7.05
CA PRO A 206 20.87 -25.93 8.40
C PRO A 206 22.12 -25.05 8.47
N GLY A 207 21.96 -23.81 8.95
CA GLY A 207 23.05 -22.83 9.04
C GLY A 207 23.21 -21.91 7.82
N ALA A 208 22.42 -22.08 6.76
CA ALA A 208 22.40 -21.13 5.65
C ALA A 208 21.84 -19.76 6.08
N CYS A 209 22.47 -18.69 5.59
CA CYS A 209 22.05 -17.32 5.89
C CYS A 209 21.05 -16.82 4.83
N ILE A 210 19.82 -16.50 5.24
CA ILE A 210 18.76 -16.04 4.35
C ILE A 210 18.44 -14.59 4.63
N PHE A 211 18.38 -13.76 3.58
CA PHE A 211 17.93 -12.39 3.68
C PHE A 211 16.61 -12.18 2.94
N TYR A 212 15.56 -11.88 3.70
CA TYR A 212 14.28 -11.46 3.18
C TYR A 212 14.03 -9.98 3.46
N CYS A 213 13.66 -9.22 2.44
CA CYS A 213 13.24 -7.83 2.59
C CYS A 213 12.20 -7.42 1.53
N SER A 214 11.40 -6.41 1.82
CA SER A 214 10.74 -5.66 0.75
C SER A 214 11.76 -4.73 0.08
N ALA A 215 11.53 -4.38 -1.18
CA ALA A 215 12.31 -3.37 -1.88
C ALA A 215 12.34 -2.01 -1.13
N GLU A 216 11.22 -1.62 -0.51
CA GLU A 216 11.16 -0.43 0.35
C GLU A 216 12.11 -0.52 1.54
N ARG A 217 12.10 -1.66 2.25
CA ARG A 217 12.98 -1.89 3.39
C ARG A 217 14.45 -1.88 2.95
N PHE A 218 14.78 -2.52 1.83
CA PHE A 218 16.13 -2.48 1.26
C PHE A 218 16.60 -1.03 1.04
N MET A 219 15.74 -0.18 0.48
CA MET A 219 16.06 1.23 0.27
C MET A 219 16.27 2.00 1.57
N VAL A 220 15.44 1.75 2.60
CA VAL A 220 15.59 2.38 3.91
C VAL A 220 16.92 1.98 4.55
N GLU A 221 17.25 0.69 4.56
CA GLU A 221 18.52 0.20 5.10
C GLU A 221 19.73 0.75 4.31
N PHE A 222 19.63 0.83 2.98
CA PHE A 222 20.65 1.44 2.12
C PHE A 222 20.88 2.92 2.44
N VAL A 223 19.81 3.72 2.55
CA VAL A 223 19.90 5.15 2.86
C VAL A 223 20.48 5.36 4.26
N GLN A 224 20.13 4.51 5.23
CA GLN A 224 20.71 4.55 6.57
C GLN A 224 22.20 4.24 6.54
N ALA A 225 22.61 3.17 5.86
CA ALA A 225 24.03 2.82 5.69
C ALA A 225 24.83 3.94 5.01
N LEU A 226 24.23 4.61 4.02
CA LEU A 226 24.83 5.77 3.36
C LEU A 226 25.01 6.95 4.34
N ARG A 227 23.97 7.29 5.10
CA ARG A 227 24.00 8.40 6.08
C ARG A 227 25.01 8.17 7.21
N HIS A 228 25.16 6.93 7.65
CA HIS A 228 26.07 6.56 8.73
C HIS A 228 27.47 6.16 8.25
N ASN A 229 27.76 6.27 6.95
CA ASN A 229 29.02 5.87 6.33
C ASN A 229 29.38 4.37 6.57
N GLN A 230 28.35 3.53 6.69
CA GLN A 230 28.43 2.08 6.95
C GLN A 230 28.19 1.25 5.68
N MET A 231 28.42 1.85 4.50
CA MET A 231 28.18 1.19 3.21
C MET A 231 28.98 -0.10 3.03
N MET A 232 30.20 -0.15 3.57
CA MET A 232 31.03 -1.35 3.44
C MET A 232 30.49 -2.52 4.29
N GLU A 233 30.03 -2.24 5.51
CA GLU A 233 29.38 -3.23 6.37
C GLU A 233 28.07 -3.73 5.77
N PHE A 234 27.27 -2.81 5.22
CA PHE A 234 26.04 -3.15 4.50
C PHE A 234 26.30 -4.10 3.33
N LYS A 235 27.32 -3.82 2.50
CA LYS A 235 27.74 -4.67 1.37
C LYS A 235 28.25 -6.03 1.84
N SER A 236 29.10 -6.05 2.88
CA SER A 236 29.66 -7.28 3.45
C SER A 236 28.54 -8.19 3.96
N ARG A 237 27.58 -7.61 4.70
CA ARG A 237 26.40 -8.32 5.19
C ARG A 237 25.58 -8.91 4.05
N LEU A 238 25.29 -8.12 3.00
CA LEU A 238 24.49 -8.59 1.86
C LEU A 238 25.16 -9.72 1.06
N ARG A 239 26.49 -9.69 0.93
CA ARG A 239 27.24 -10.73 0.21
C ARG A 239 27.41 -12.01 1.02
N GLY A 240 27.29 -11.94 2.36
CA GLY A 240 27.36 -13.11 3.23
C GLY A 240 26.12 -14.03 3.16
N PHE A 241 25.06 -13.64 2.46
CA PHE A 241 23.83 -14.44 2.37
C PHE A 241 23.93 -15.55 1.33
N ASP A 242 23.40 -16.72 1.67
CA ASP A 242 23.25 -17.86 0.77
C ASP A 242 22.02 -17.73 -0.13
N MET A 243 21.05 -16.93 0.31
CA MET A 243 19.82 -16.66 -0.40
C MET A 243 19.32 -15.23 -0.16
N LEU A 244 18.98 -14.53 -1.24
CA LEU A 244 18.36 -13.20 -1.23
C LEU A 244 16.93 -13.30 -1.78
N LEU A 245 15.98 -12.84 -0.97
CA LEU A 245 14.54 -12.79 -1.27
C LEU A 245 14.07 -11.35 -1.21
N VAL A 246 13.67 -10.77 -2.35
CA VAL A 246 13.20 -9.39 -2.39
C VAL A 246 11.76 -9.31 -2.89
N ASP A 247 10.87 -8.79 -2.04
CA ASP A 247 9.46 -8.58 -2.36
C ASP A 247 9.18 -7.17 -2.89
N ASP A 248 8.11 -7.04 -3.67
CA ASP A 248 7.60 -5.79 -4.24
C ASP A 248 8.65 -4.91 -4.94
N ILE A 249 9.43 -5.49 -5.86
CA ILE A 249 10.49 -4.81 -6.63
C ILE A 249 10.00 -3.51 -7.30
N GLN A 250 8.72 -3.38 -7.65
CA GLN A 250 8.17 -2.15 -8.22
C GLN A 250 8.40 -0.89 -7.36
N PHE A 251 8.67 -1.01 -6.06
CA PHE A 251 8.94 0.15 -5.20
C PHE A 251 10.32 0.79 -5.41
N ILE A 252 11.25 0.15 -6.14
CA ILE A 252 12.55 0.75 -6.48
C ILE A 252 12.46 1.76 -7.63
N ILE A 253 11.31 1.86 -8.31
CA ILE A 253 11.12 2.73 -9.48
C ILE A 253 11.42 4.19 -9.11
N GLY A 254 12.24 4.85 -9.93
CA GLY A 254 12.65 6.25 -9.71
C GLY A 254 13.70 6.45 -8.62
N LYS A 255 14.36 5.38 -8.15
CA LYS A 255 15.38 5.41 -7.08
C LYS A 255 16.73 4.92 -7.59
N ALA A 256 17.35 5.71 -8.47
CA ALA A 256 18.55 5.33 -9.22
C ALA A 256 19.67 4.70 -8.35
N SER A 257 20.07 5.36 -7.26
CA SER A 257 21.16 4.85 -6.39
C SER A 257 20.83 3.50 -5.73
N ALA A 258 19.57 3.26 -5.38
CA ALA A 258 19.15 1.99 -4.81
C ALA A 258 19.04 0.88 -5.88
N GLN A 259 18.62 1.22 -7.09
CA GLN A 259 18.62 0.30 -8.22
C GLN A 259 20.05 -0.15 -8.56
N GLU A 260 20.99 0.78 -8.58
CA GLU A 260 22.39 0.51 -8.87
C GLU A 260 23.02 -0.40 -7.79
N GLU A 261 22.77 -0.11 -6.50
CA GLU A 261 23.27 -0.98 -5.43
C GLU A 261 22.65 -2.38 -5.45
N LEU A 262 21.34 -2.47 -5.74
CA LEU A 262 20.67 -3.76 -5.90
C LEU A 262 21.27 -4.55 -7.08
N LEU A 263 21.57 -3.88 -8.20
CA LEU A 263 22.25 -4.49 -9.33
C LEU A 263 23.62 -5.06 -8.93
N TYR A 264 24.46 -4.28 -8.23
CA TYR A 264 25.77 -4.77 -7.77
C TYR A 264 25.65 -5.93 -6.77
N THR A 265 24.63 -5.91 -5.93
CA THR A 265 24.34 -7.00 -4.98
C THR A 265 23.96 -8.28 -5.73
N ILE A 266 23.08 -8.16 -6.73
CA ILE A 266 22.66 -9.28 -7.58
C ILE A 266 23.86 -9.87 -8.32
N ASP A 267 24.70 -9.02 -8.93
CA ASP A 267 25.87 -9.44 -9.68
C ASP A 267 26.86 -10.24 -8.83
N ALA A 268 27.13 -9.79 -7.60
CA ALA A 268 28.02 -10.47 -6.67
C ALA A 268 27.46 -11.84 -6.25
N LEU A 269 26.18 -11.88 -5.85
CA LEU A 269 25.54 -13.12 -5.40
C LEU A 269 25.41 -14.16 -6.52
N LEU A 270 25.13 -13.72 -7.75
CA LEU A 270 25.11 -14.60 -8.93
C LEU A 270 26.48 -15.21 -9.23
N ALA A 271 27.54 -14.40 -9.15
CA ALA A 271 28.90 -14.87 -9.40
C ALA A 271 29.35 -15.95 -8.41
N GLU A 272 28.85 -15.89 -7.18
CA GLU A 272 29.08 -16.87 -6.11
C GLU A 272 28.11 -18.07 -6.16
N GLY A 273 27.19 -18.12 -7.12
CA GLY A 273 26.20 -19.19 -7.23
C GLY A 273 25.14 -19.20 -6.12
N LYS A 274 24.96 -18.06 -5.44
CA LYS A 274 23.92 -17.90 -4.41
C LYS A 274 22.53 -17.85 -5.03
N ARG A 275 21.50 -18.09 -4.21
CA ARG A 275 20.13 -18.18 -4.69
C ARG A 275 19.41 -16.84 -4.60
N LEU A 276 18.71 -16.48 -5.66
CA LEU A 276 18.02 -15.20 -5.75
C LEU A 276 16.56 -15.44 -6.13
N ALA A 277 15.63 -14.85 -5.37
CA ALA A 277 14.23 -14.79 -5.76
C ALA A 277 13.65 -13.38 -5.58
N PHE A 278 12.87 -12.95 -6.58
CA PHE A 278 12.28 -11.63 -6.65
C PHE A 278 10.77 -11.75 -6.83
N ALA A 279 10.01 -10.80 -6.29
CA ALA A 279 8.59 -10.69 -6.56
C ALA A 279 8.21 -9.26 -6.98
N ALA A 280 7.28 -9.16 -7.92
CA ALA A 280 6.72 -7.87 -8.32
C ALA A 280 5.26 -7.97 -8.82
N ASP A 281 4.61 -6.82 -8.94
CA ASP A 281 3.24 -6.73 -9.46
C ASP A 281 3.13 -6.96 -10.99
N ARG A 282 4.25 -6.94 -11.70
CA ARG A 282 4.34 -7.03 -13.18
C ARG A 282 5.63 -7.69 -13.65
N ALA A 283 5.68 -8.01 -14.95
CA ALA A 283 6.87 -8.58 -15.58
C ALA A 283 8.04 -7.58 -15.56
N PRO A 284 9.30 -8.04 -15.60
CA PRO A 284 10.46 -7.14 -15.61
C PRO A 284 10.36 -6.09 -16.72
N GLN A 285 9.96 -6.48 -17.93
CA GLN A 285 9.86 -5.57 -19.08
C GLN A 285 8.77 -4.49 -18.93
N ALA A 286 7.86 -4.64 -17.97
CA ALA A 286 6.78 -3.68 -17.70
C ALA A 286 7.08 -2.76 -16.49
N LEU A 287 8.26 -2.87 -15.88
CA LEU A 287 8.73 -1.99 -14.81
C LEU A 287 9.34 -0.71 -15.38
N ASP A 288 8.48 0.20 -15.86
CA ASP A 288 8.89 1.49 -16.38
C ASP A 288 9.69 2.29 -15.33
N GLY A 289 10.85 2.82 -15.71
CA GLY A 289 11.71 3.58 -14.80
C GLY A 289 12.65 2.73 -13.93
N VAL A 290 12.81 1.44 -14.25
CA VAL A 290 13.92 0.61 -13.78
C VAL A 290 15.04 0.56 -14.83
N GLU A 291 16.29 0.65 -14.40
CA GLU A 291 17.45 0.62 -15.27
C GLU A 291 17.49 -0.66 -16.13
N PRO A 292 17.78 -0.57 -17.46
CA PRO A 292 17.80 -1.73 -18.36
C PRO A 292 18.72 -2.87 -17.91
N ARG A 293 19.84 -2.56 -17.25
CA ARG A 293 20.78 -3.56 -16.73
C ARG A 293 20.15 -4.41 -15.63
N LEU A 294 19.42 -3.78 -14.71
CA LEU A 294 18.70 -4.49 -13.65
C LEU A 294 17.56 -5.33 -14.23
N LEU A 295 16.81 -4.80 -15.20
CA LEU A 295 15.77 -5.57 -15.91
C LEU A 295 16.32 -6.82 -16.59
N SER A 296 17.50 -6.72 -17.21
CA SER A 296 18.19 -7.85 -17.81
C SER A 296 18.52 -8.93 -16.78
N ARG A 297 19.06 -8.56 -15.61
CA ARG A 297 19.36 -9.52 -14.52
C ARG A 297 18.11 -10.15 -13.92
N LEU A 298 17.02 -9.40 -13.77
CA LEU A 298 15.75 -9.94 -13.30
C LEU A 298 15.11 -10.91 -14.30
N SER A 299 15.42 -10.77 -15.59
CA SER A 299 14.83 -11.58 -16.68
C SER A 299 15.67 -12.79 -17.10
N MET A 300 16.93 -12.89 -16.67
CA MET A 300 17.86 -13.90 -17.20
C MET A 300 17.59 -15.33 -16.70
N GLY A 301 16.85 -15.48 -15.59
CA GLY A 301 16.48 -16.76 -15.01
C GLY A 301 15.07 -17.21 -15.40
N LEU A 302 14.26 -17.63 -14.43
CA LEU A 302 12.88 -18.04 -14.66
C LEU A 302 11.89 -16.97 -14.20
N VAL A 303 11.07 -16.48 -15.13
CA VAL A 303 9.92 -15.61 -14.83
C VAL A 303 8.66 -16.48 -14.73
N ALA A 304 8.17 -16.69 -13.51
CA ALA A 304 6.97 -17.47 -13.24
C ALA A 304 5.77 -16.54 -12.94
N ASP A 305 4.69 -16.71 -13.70
CA ASP A 305 3.46 -15.95 -13.52
C ASP A 305 2.52 -16.68 -12.54
N ILE A 306 1.86 -15.92 -11.67
CA ILE A 306 0.79 -16.39 -10.79
C ILE A 306 -0.50 -15.70 -11.26
N GLN A 307 -1.36 -16.49 -11.89
CA GLN A 307 -2.64 -16.02 -12.39
C GLN A 307 -3.64 -15.83 -11.25
N PRO A 308 -4.66 -14.98 -11.45
CA PRO A 308 -5.81 -14.92 -10.54
C PRO A 308 -6.39 -16.31 -10.31
N ALA A 309 -6.64 -16.65 -9.05
CA ALA A 309 -7.22 -17.94 -8.69
C ALA A 309 -8.59 -18.13 -9.35
N ASP A 310 -8.80 -19.27 -10.02
CA ASP A 310 -10.10 -19.68 -10.54
C ASP A 310 -11.08 -20.04 -9.39
N ILE A 311 -12.33 -20.33 -9.73
CA ILE A 311 -13.37 -20.67 -8.73
C ILE A 311 -12.95 -21.87 -7.88
N ASP A 312 -12.33 -22.89 -8.46
CA ASP A 312 -11.99 -24.12 -7.78
C ASP A 312 -10.80 -23.93 -6.83
N LEU A 313 -9.79 -23.18 -7.25
CA LEU A 313 -8.67 -22.77 -6.41
C LEU A 313 -9.15 -21.88 -5.25
N ARG A 314 -10.07 -20.94 -5.50
CA ARG A 314 -10.66 -20.11 -4.44
C ARG A 314 -11.41 -20.95 -3.40
N ARG A 315 -12.21 -21.94 -3.84
CA ARG A 315 -12.86 -22.90 -2.92
C ARG A 315 -11.84 -23.70 -2.11
N LYS A 316 -10.81 -24.25 -2.76
CA LYS A 316 -9.73 -24.99 -2.08
C LYS A 316 -9.02 -24.12 -1.04
N ILE A 317 -8.75 -22.86 -1.35
CA ILE A 317 -8.14 -21.90 -0.42
C ILE A 317 -9.05 -21.64 0.79
N LEU A 318 -10.35 -21.40 0.57
CA LEU A 318 -11.31 -21.20 1.66
C LEU A 318 -11.41 -22.42 2.56
N ASN A 319 -11.53 -23.62 1.99
CA ASN A 319 -11.60 -24.87 2.75
C ASN A 319 -10.32 -25.14 3.53
N HIS A 320 -9.16 -24.93 2.91
CA HIS A 320 -7.86 -25.04 3.59
C HIS A 320 -7.73 -24.03 4.73
N ARG A 321 -8.26 -22.81 4.57
CA ARG A 321 -8.29 -21.80 5.63
C ARG A 321 -9.25 -22.19 6.75
N LEU A 322 -10.41 -22.76 6.41
CA LEU A 322 -11.44 -23.20 7.36
C LEU A 322 -10.92 -24.27 8.32
N ALA A 323 -10.08 -25.19 7.81
CA ALA A 323 -9.46 -26.25 8.62
C ALA A 323 -8.60 -25.73 9.80
N ARG A 324 -8.24 -24.44 9.82
CA ARG A 324 -7.51 -23.82 10.94
C ARG A 324 -8.43 -23.35 12.08
N PHE A 325 -9.74 -23.37 11.89
CA PHE A 325 -10.73 -23.00 12.90
C PHE A 325 -11.30 -24.26 13.55
N THR A 326 -11.21 -24.34 14.87
CA THR A 326 -11.54 -25.54 15.65
C THR A 326 -13.04 -25.81 15.81
N ALA A 327 -13.92 -24.90 15.40
CA ALA A 327 -15.36 -25.01 15.65
C ALA A 327 -16.26 -24.20 14.68
N SER A 328 -15.76 -23.87 13.49
CA SER A 328 -16.53 -23.05 12.55
C SER A 328 -17.28 -23.94 11.57
N ASP A 329 -18.57 -24.17 11.84
CA ASP A 329 -19.50 -24.77 10.90
C ASP A 329 -19.90 -23.70 9.87
N VAL A 330 -19.05 -23.50 8.86
CA VAL A 330 -19.32 -22.59 7.74
C VAL A 330 -20.04 -23.39 6.66
N PRO A 331 -21.30 -23.07 6.35
CA PRO A 331 -22.06 -23.77 5.33
C PRO A 331 -21.42 -23.72 3.94
N ALA A 332 -21.59 -24.79 3.15
CA ALA A 332 -20.98 -24.91 1.82
C ALA A 332 -21.46 -23.84 0.81
N ASP A 333 -22.71 -23.39 0.95
CA ASP A 333 -23.29 -22.29 0.17
C ASP A 333 -22.62 -20.93 0.49
N VAL A 334 -22.19 -20.70 1.73
CA VAL A 334 -21.40 -19.54 2.11
C VAL A 334 -20.02 -19.59 1.46
N ILE A 335 -19.35 -20.75 1.48
CA ILE A 335 -18.06 -20.93 0.78
C ILE A 335 -18.22 -20.66 -0.71
N GLU A 336 -19.28 -21.20 -1.32
CA GLU A 336 -19.59 -20.98 -2.72
C GLU A 336 -19.85 -19.50 -3.04
N PHE A 337 -20.63 -18.83 -2.19
CA PHE A 337 -20.93 -17.41 -2.32
C PHE A 337 -19.65 -16.56 -2.25
N LEU A 338 -18.77 -16.82 -1.28
CA LEU A 338 -17.49 -16.12 -1.14
C LEU A 338 -16.59 -16.36 -2.37
N ALA A 339 -16.46 -17.61 -2.81
CA ALA A 339 -15.63 -17.98 -3.96
C ALA A 339 -16.15 -17.35 -5.27
N ARG A 340 -17.48 -17.21 -5.44
CA ARG A 340 -18.06 -16.52 -6.60
C ARG A 340 -17.87 -15.02 -6.54
N THR A 341 -18.08 -14.42 -5.37
CA THR A 341 -18.19 -12.96 -5.28
C THR A 341 -16.84 -12.27 -5.10
N ILE A 342 -15.88 -12.88 -4.39
CA ILE A 342 -14.56 -12.31 -4.15
C ILE A 342 -13.54 -12.98 -5.08
N SER A 343 -13.44 -12.47 -6.32
CA SER A 343 -12.67 -13.12 -7.39
C SER A 343 -11.32 -12.47 -7.70
N ARG A 344 -11.07 -11.23 -7.27
CA ARG A 344 -9.89 -10.46 -7.70
C ARG A 344 -8.63 -10.72 -6.89
N ASN A 345 -8.78 -11.00 -5.60
CA ASN A 345 -7.68 -10.96 -4.64
C ASN A 345 -7.86 -12.03 -3.55
N VAL A 346 -6.93 -12.96 -3.45
CA VAL A 346 -6.99 -14.05 -2.45
C VAL A 346 -6.88 -13.51 -1.03
N ARG A 347 -6.15 -12.40 -0.83
CA ARG A 347 -6.08 -11.72 0.47
C ARG A 347 -7.45 -11.21 0.92
N GLU A 348 -8.24 -10.65 0.01
CA GLU A 348 -9.61 -10.22 0.30
C GLU A 348 -10.54 -11.41 0.53
N LEU A 349 -10.37 -12.49 -0.24
CA LEU A 349 -11.15 -13.72 -0.09
C LEU A 349 -10.97 -14.32 1.32
N VAL A 350 -9.71 -14.50 1.73
CA VAL A 350 -9.36 -15.00 3.07
C VAL A 350 -9.75 -14.00 4.16
N GLY A 351 -9.59 -12.69 3.90
CA GLY A 351 -10.01 -11.63 4.82
C GLY A 351 -11.53 -11.62 5.05
N GLY A 352 -12.33 -11.81 3.99
CA GLY A 352 -13.78 -11.91 4.06
C GLY A 352 -14.24 -13.11 4.90
N LEU A 353 -13.65 -14.29 4.66
CA LEU A 353 -13.92 -15.48 5.49
C LEU A 353 -13.55 -15.23 6.96
N ASN A 354 -12.36 -14.71 7.24
CA ASN A 354 -11.93 -14.43 8.61
C ASN A 354 -12.86 -13.40 9.30
N LYS A 355 -13.28 -12.35 8.58
CA LYS A 355 -14.21 -11.33 9.09
C LYS A 355 -15.57 -11.94 9.45
N LEU A 356 -16.10 -12.80 8.57
CA LEU A 356 -17.37 -13.47 8.77
C LEU A 356 -17.35 -14.40 9.99
N ILE A 357 -16.31 -15.23 10.10
CA ILE A 357 -16.12 -16.14 11.25
C ILE A 357 -15.96 -15.34 12.55
N ALA A 358 -15.12 -14.31 12.54
CA ALA A 358 -14.90 -13.47 13.72
C ALA A 358 -16.19 -12.79 14.18
N TYR A 359 -17.00 -12.28 13.26
CA TYR A 359 -18.28 -11.67 13.59
C TYR A 359 -19.24 -12.68 14.22
N ALA A 360 -19.43 -13.83 13.58
CA ALA A 360 -20.29 -14.91 14.08
C ALA A 360 -19.90 -15.35 15.50
N GLN A 361 -18.60 -15.49 15.77
CA GLN A 361 -18.08 -15.82 17.11
C GLN A 361 -18.34 -14.72 18.13
N LEU A 362 -18.18 -13.45 17.76
CA LEU A 362 -18.39 -12.30 18.66
C LEU A 362 -19.86 -12.03 18.97
N THR A 363 -20.77 -12.33 18.04
CA THR A 363 -22.22 -12.12 18.23
C THR A 363 -22.95 -13.39 18.70
N GLY A 364 -22.27 -14.53 18.73
CA GLY A 364 -22.88 -15.83 19.04
C GLY A 364 -23.89 -16.31 18.01
N GLN A 365 -23.85 -15.75 16.78
CA GLN A 365 -24.72 -16.15 15.68
C GLN A 365 -24.03 -17.20 14.80
N PRO A 366 -24.80 -18.13 14.19
CA PRO A 366 -24.23 -19.06 13.22
C PRO A 366 -23.81 -18.33 11.93
N VAL A 367 -22.78 -18.84 11.26
CA VAL A 367 -22.41 -18.34 9.94
C VAL A 367 -23.50 -18.74 8.93
N SER A 368 -24.03 -17.75 8.21
CA SER A 368 -25.09 -17.96 7.21
C SER A 368 -24.85 -17.08 5.97
N LEU A 369 -25.52 -17.41 4.87
CA LEU A 369 -25.46 -16.62 3.64
C LEU A 369 -25.95 -15.18 3.88
N GLN A 370 -27.05 -15.02 4.62
CA GLN A 370 -27.58 -13.72 5.00
C GLN A 370 -26.54 -12.88 5.76
N LEU A 371 -25.87 -13.49 6.74
CA LEU A 371 -24.83 -12.80 7.50
C LEU A 371 -23.64 -12.39 6.62
N ALA A 372 -23.27 -13.25 5.66
CA ALA A 372 -22.21 -12.95 4.70
C ALA A 372 -22.58 -11.75 3.81
N GLU A 373 -23.81 -11.69 3.31
CA GLU A 373 -24.30 -10.57 2.50
C GLU A 373 -24.32 -9.26 3.28
N GLU A 374 -24.83 -9.26 4.52
CA GLU A 374 -24.90 -8.08 5.38
C GLU A 374 -23.50 -7.57 5.74
N GLN A 375 -22.61 -8.45 6.22
CA GLN A 375 -21.32 -8.04 6.81
C GLN A 375 -20.20 -7.78 5.78
N LEU A 376 -20.35 -8.31 4.56
CA LEU A 376 -19.33 -8.17 3.52
C LEU A 376 -19.70 -7.11 2.47
N THR A 377 -20.78 -6.34 2.66
CA THR A 377 -21.27 -5.32 1.71
C THR A 377 -20.17 -4.46 1.08
N ASP A 378 -19.19 -3.98 1.87
CA ASP A 378 -18.06 -3.17 1.37
C ASP A 378 -17.12 -3.96 0.44
N ILE A 379 -16.77 -5.19 0.84
CA ILE A 379 -15.89 -6.08 0.08
C ILE A 379 -16.60 -6.54 -1.21
N LEU A 380 -17.89 -6.85 -1.12
CA LEU A 380 -18.74 -7.23 -2.23
C LEU A 380 -18.88 -6.05 -3.22
N SER A 381 -19.10 -4.83 -2.72
CA SER A 381 -19.19 -3.62 -3.54
C SER A 381 -17.88 -3.27 -4.25
N ALA A 382 -16.74 -3.50 -3.61
CA ALA A 382 -15.42 -3.31 -4.21
C ALA A 382 -15.09 -4.37 -5.28
N ASN A 383 -15.58 -5.61 -5.10
CA ASN A 383 -15.36 -6.73 -6.03
C ASN A 383 -16.36 -6.80 -7.18
N ARG A 384 -17.54 -6.14 -7.08
CA ARG A 384 -18.46 -5.99 -8.22
C ARG A 384 -17.71 -5.48 -9.45
N ARG A 385 -17.84 -6.21 -10.57
CA ARG A 385 -17.25 -5.87 -11.87
C ARG A 385 -17.64 -4.43 -12.20
N ARG A 386 -16.67 -3.51 -12.24
CA ARG A 386 -16.95 -2.13 -12.62
C ARG A 386 -17.02 -2.11 -14.14
N ILE A 387 -18.24 -1.96 -14.66
CA ILE A 387 -18.48 -1.79 -16.09
C ILE A 387 -17.67 -0.57 -16.56
N THR A 388 -16.86 -0.75 -17.59
CA THR A 388 -16.03 0.34 -18.15
C THR A 388 -16.68 0.95 -19.37
N ILE A 389 -16.38 2.22 -19.68
CA ILE A 389 -16.88 2.87 -20.91
C ILE A 389 -16.45 2.06 -22.16
N ASP A 390 -15.25 1.49 -22.13
CA ASP A 390 -14.73 0.70 -23.26
C ASP A 390 -15.50 -0.62 -23.46
N GLU A 391 -15.94 -1.26 -22.37
CA GLU A 391 -16.81 -2.43 -22.40
C GLU A 391 -18.23 -2.10 -22.87
N ILE A 392 -18.78 -0.96 -22.43
CA ILE A 392 -20.06 -0.43 -22.92
C ILE A 392 -19.99 -0.18 -24.42
N GLN A 393 -18.94 0.51 -24.89
CA GLN A 393 -18.74 0.74 -26.33
C GLN A 393 -18.69 -0.56 -27.10
N ARG A 394 -17.93 -1.57 -26.62
CA ARG A 394 -17.82 -2.87 -27.28
C ARG A 394 -19.18 -3.57 -27.36
N THR A 395 -19.92 -3.62 -26.27
CA THR A 395 -21.21 -4.32 -26.18
C THR A 395 -22.25 -3.64 -27.07
N VAL A 396 -22.33 -2.30 -27.04
CA VAL A 396 -23.24 -1.54 -27.91
C VAL A 396 -22.87 -1.69 -29.38
N CYS A 397 -21.57 -1.67 -29.72
CA CYS A 397 -21.08 -1.93 -31.07
C CYS A 397 -21.48 -3.32 -31.57
N GLN A 398 -21.33 -4.36 -30.75
CA GLN A 398 -21.74 -5.71 -31.11
C GLN A 398 -23.25 -5.82 -31.31
N PHE A 399 -24.04 -5.22 -30.42
CA PHE A 399 -25.50 -5.22 -30.50
C PHE A 399 -26.02 -4.55 -31.78
N TYR A 400 -25.52 -3.36 -32.11
CA TYR A 400 -25.92 -2.60 -33.31
C TYR A 400 -25.11 -2.94 -34.57
N ARG A 401 -24.19 -3.92 -34.50
CA ARG A 401 -23.30 -4.33 -35.60
C ARG A 401 -22.51 -3.16 -36.20
N LEU A 402 -21.89 -2.37 -35.34
CA LEU A 402 -21.05 -1.23 -35.70
C LEU A 402 -19.60 -1.43 -35.31
N ASP A 403 -18.68 -0.89 -36.11
CA ASP A 403 -17.27 -0.82 -35.74
C ASP A 403 -17.03 0.13 -34.57
N ARG A 404 -16.09 -0.23 -33.70
CA ARG A 404 -15.76 0.58 -32.51
C ARG A 404 -15.21 1.96 -32.87
N SER A 405 -14.54 2.11 -34.01
CA SER A 405 -14.05 3.39 -34.51
C SER A 405 -15.18 4.40 -34.75
N GLU A 406 -16.39 3.92 -35.04
CA GLU A 406 -17.57 4.77 -35.26
C GLU A 406 -18.04 5.47 -33.98
N MET A 407 -17.69 4.95 -32.80
CA MET A 407 -17.99 5.64 -31.53
C MET A 407 -17.23 6.97 -31.39
N ALA A 408 -16.04 7.07 -31.98
CA ALA A 408 -15.23 8.29 -32.01
C ALA A 408 -15.40 9.13 -33.30
N SER A 409 -15.95 8.53 -34.37
CA SER A 409 -16.17 9.15 -35.68
C SER A 409 -17.01 10.44 -35.64
N LYS A 410 -16.74 11.40 -36.54
CA LYS A 410 -17.56 12.62 -36.73
C LYS A 410 -18.87 12.37 -37.50
N ARG A 411 -19.10 11.15 -38.00
CA ARG A 411 -20.27 10.76 -38.79
C ARG A 411 -21.57 10.99 -38.00
N ARG A 412 -22.54 11.64 -38.66
CA ARG A 412 -23.84 12.08 -38.10
C ARG A 412 -25.05 11.28 -38.62
N THR A 413 -24.84 10.18 -39.33
CA THR A 413 -25.94 9.31 -39.77
C THR A 413 -26.66 8.68 -38.58
N ARG A 414 -27.99 8.56 -38.65
CA ARG A 414 -28.82 8.03 -37.55
C ARG A 414 -28.36 6.64 -37.11
N THR A 415 -27.93 5.80 -38.05
CA THR A 415 -27.40 4.45 -37.83
C THR A 415 -26.17 4.42 -36.93
N VAL A 416 -25.40 5.50 -36.84
CA VAL A 416 -24.22 5.60 -35.97
C VAL A 416 -24.51 6.48 -34.73
N VAL A 417 -25.26 7.56 -34.92
CA VAL A 417 -25.56 8.52 -33.84
C VAL A 417 -26.41 7.87 -32.75
N ARG A 418 -27.42 7.07 -33.11
CA ARG A 418 -28.30 6.42 -32.13
C ARG A 418 -27.54 5.45 -31.22
N PRO A 419 -26.79 4.46 -31.74
CA PRO A 419 -25.97 3.58 -30.91
C PRO A 419 -24.96 4.35 -30.04
N ARG A 420 -24.35 5.42 -30.59
CA ARG A 420 -23.43 6.26 -29.82
C ARG A 420 -24.11 6.96 -28.65
N GLN A 421 -25.33 7.48 -28.85
CA GLN A 421 -26.14 8.09 -27.79
C GLN A 421 -26.53 7.06 -26.72
N VAL A 422 -26.92 5.85 -27.13
CA VAL A 422 -27.19 4.73 -26.21
C VAL A 422 -25.94 4.39 -25.38
N ALA A 423 -24.76 4.31 -26.02
CA ALA A 423 -23.51 4.07 -25.30
C ALA A 423 -23.17 5.19 -24.30
N MET A 424 -23.42 6.46 -24.64
CA MET A 424 -23.26 7.59 -23.71
C MET A 424 -24.23 7.53 -22.54
N TYR A 425 -25.49 7.16 -22.80
CA TYR A 425 -26.51 6.94 -21.77
C TYR A 425 -26.10 5.83 -20.80
N LEU A 426 -25.75 4.65 -21.33
CA LEU A 426 -25.29 3.52 -20.53
C LEU A 426 -24.02 3.86 -19.75
N ALA A 427 -23.07 4.58 -20.35
CA ALA A 427 -21.87 5.06 -19.66
C ALA A 427 -22.21 5.99 -18.48
N LYS A 428 -23.26 6.80 -18.60
CA LYS A 428 -23.69 7.69 -17.53
C LYS A 428 -24.41 6.95 -16.39
N VAL A 429 -25.19 5.92 -16.73
CA VAL A 429 -25.98 5.13 -15.75
C VAL A 429 -25.10 4.11 -15.01
N LEU A 430 -24.22 3.42 -15.74
CA LEU A 430 -23.48 2.26 -15.23
C LEU A 430 -22.09 2.60 -14.70
N THR A 431 -21.63 3.86 -14.86
CA THR A 431 -20.28 4.26 -14.42
C THR A 431 -20.32 5.57 -13.63
N PRO A 432 -19.38 5.78 -12.69
CA PRO A 432 -19.30 7.04 -11.92
C PRO A 432 -18.70 8.20 -12.71
N ARG A 433 -18.53 8.07 -14.04
CA ARG A 433 -17.83 9.06 -14.85
C ARG A 433 -18.68 10.32 -15.07
N SER A 434 -17.99 11.46 -15.06
CA SER A 434 -18.60 12.76 -15.35
C SER A 434 -18.90 12.92 -16.85
N TYR A 435 -19.84 13.80 -17.19
CA TYR A 435 -20.16 14.09 -18.61
C TYR A 435 -18.93 14.50 -19.45
N PRO A 436 -17.98 15.32 -18.95
CA PRO A 436 -16.75 15.62 -19.67
C PRO A 436 -15.86 14.39 -19.90
N GLU A 437 -15.69 13.53 -18.89
CA GLU A 437 -14.87 12.31 -19.02
C GLU A 437 -15.48 11.33 -20.03
N ILE A 438 -16.80 11.19 -20.04
CA ILE A 438 -17.52 10.41 -21.05
C ILE A 438 -17.25 11.00 -22.43
N GLY A 439 -17.44 12.31 -22.62
CA GLY A 439 -17.21 13.00 -23.89
C GLY A 439 -15.81 12.75 -24.48
N ARG A 440 -14.77 12.79 -23.63
CA ARG A 440 -13.38 12.45 -24.04
C ARG A 440 -13.27 11.05 -24.64
N LYS A 441 -13.93 10.05 -24.05
CA LYS A 441 -13.92 8.65 -24.53
C LYS A 441 -14.74 8.42 -25.80
N PHE A 442 -15.56 9.38 -26.21
CA PHE A 442 -16.28 9.37 -27.49
C PHE A 442 -15.68 10.41 -28.45
N GLY A 443 -14.37 10.38 -28.70
CA GLY A 443 -13.72 11.22 -29.70
C GLY A 443 -13.60 12.71 -29.33
N GLY A 444 -13.44 13.02 -28.04
CA GLY A 444 -13.23 14.40 -27.58
C GLY A 444 -14.48 15.29 -27.68
N ARG A 445 -15.67 14.72 -27.51
CA ARG A 445 -16.93 15.48 -27.58
C ARG A 445 -17.18 16.33 -26.34
N ASP A 446 -17.82 17.47 -26.54
CA ASP A 446 -18.20 18.37 -25.47
C ASP A 446 -19.21 17.72 -24.51
N HIS A 447 -19.10 18.08 -23.23
CA HIS A 447 -19.98 17.59 -22.17
C HIS A 447 -21.47 17.84 -22.46
N SER A 448 -21.80 18.96 -23.11
CA SER A 448 -23.16 19.32 -23.53
C SER A 448 -23.74 18.32 -24.54
N THR A 449 -22.92 17.77 -25.42
CA THR A 449 -23.32 16.72 -26.38
C THR A 449 -23.72 15.44 -25.64
N VAL A 450 -22.98 15.09 -24.59
CA VAL A 450 -23.27 13.91 -23.76
C VAL A 450 -24.56 14.11 -22.98
N ILE A 451 -24.77 15.28 -22.38
CA ILE A 451 -26.01 15.62 -21.66
C ILE A 451 -27.22 15.51 -22.60
N HIS A 452 -27.12 16.07 -23.81
CA HIS A 452 -28.18 15.98 -24.80
C HIS A 452 -28.46 14.53 -25.22
N ALA A 453 -27.40 13.72 -25.43
CA ALA A 453 -27.55 12.31 -25.74
C ALA A 453 -28.28 11.53 -24.64
N VAL A 454 -27.89 11.75 -23.39
CA VAL A 454 -28.49 11.08 -22.21
C VAL A 454 -29.98 11.42 -22.10
N ARG A 455 -30.33 12.71 -22.09
CA ARG A 455 -31.74 13.16 -22.02
C ARG A 455 -32.59 12.64 -23.18
N LEU A 456 -32.01 12.59 -24.38
CA LEU A 456 -32.71 12.10 -25.56
C LEU A 456 -33.01 10.60 -25.45
N ILE A 457 -32.07 9.79 -24.95
CA ILE A 457 -32.32 8.36 -24.72
C ILE A 457 -33.33 8.17 -23.59
N GLU A 458 -33.26 8.95 -22.50
CA GLU A 458 -34.26 8.91 -21.43
C GLU A 458 -35.69 9.17 -21.96
N ASP A 459 -35.87 10.21 -22.78
CA ASP A 459 -37.16 10.51 -23.41
C ASP A 459 -37.62 9.38 -24.34
N LEU A 460 -36.72 8.86 -25.19
CA LEU A 460 -37.07 7.79 -26.13
C LEU A 460 -37.44 6.50 -25.44
N ARG A 461 -36.79 6.14 -24.33
CA ARG A 461 -37.17 4.96 -23.55
C ARG A 461 -38.61 5.03 -23.03
N THR A 462 -39.18 6.23 -22.90
CA THR A 462 -40.59 6.39 -22.50
C THR A 462 -41.57 6.35 -23.67
N ARG A 463 -41.14 6.72 -24.88
CA ARG A 463 -42.01 6.92 -26.05
C ARG A 463 -41.86 5.86 -27.13
N ASP A 464 -40.77 5.12 -27.13
CA ASP A 464 -40.38 4.15 -28.15
C ASP A 464 -40.07 2.80 -27.46
N ALA A 465 -40.96 1.84 -27.64
CA ALA A 465 -40.87 0.52 -27.01
C ALA A 465 -39.67 -0.29 -27.52
N ASP A 466 -39.28 -0.11 -28.79
CA ASP A 466 -38.12 -0.80 -29.37
C ASP A 466 -36.84 -0.27 -28.74
N MET A 467 -36.71 1.06 -28.59
CA MET A 467 -35.56 1.68 -27.93
C MET A 467 -35.44 1.24 -26.46
N ASP A 468 -36.54 1.15 -25.73
CA ASP A 468 -36.48 0.66 -24.35
C ASP A 468 -36.12 -0.83 -24.28
N GLY A 469 -36.64 -1.64 -25.21
CA GLY A 469 -36.26 -3.04 -25.38
C GLY A 469 -34.75 -3.22 -25.60
N ASP A 470 -34.18 -2.46 -26.54
CA ASP A 470 -32.74 -2.43 -26.84
C ASP A 470 -31.92 -2.09 -25.59
N VAL A 471 -32.27 -1.01 -24.89
CA VAL A 471 -31.55 -0.57 -23.69
C VAL A 471 -31.62 -1.61 -22.58
N ARG A 472 -32.79 -2.23 -22.33
CA ARG A 472 -32.93 -3.30 -21.34
C ARG A 472 -32.10 -4.53 -21.69
N SER A 473 -32.02 -4.89 -22.98
CA SER A 473 -31.17 -5.99 -23.43
C SER A 473 -29.69 -5.70 -23.19
N LEU A 474 -29.24 -4.50 -23.54
CA LEU A 474 -27.86 -4.05 -23.31
C LEU A 474 -27.51 -3.98 -21.82
N LEU A 475 -28.42 -3.51 -20.97
CA LEU A 475 -28.23 -3.49 -19.52
C LEU A 475 -27.99 -4.91 -18.97
N ARG A 476 -28.84 -5.87 -19.35
CA ARG A 476 -28.69 -7.27 -18.93
C ARG A 476 -27.36 -7.90 -19.39
N GLN A 477 -26.91 -7.60 -20.61
CA GLN A 477 -25.62 -8.10 -21.12
C GLN A 477 -24.41 -7.48 -20.42
N LEU A 478 -24.53 -6.24 -19.93
CA LEU A 478 -23.45 -5.56 -19.23
C LEU A 478 -23.37 -5.93 -17.74
N GLU A 479 -24.49 -6.37 -17.16
CA GLU A 479 -24.59 -6.79 -15.75
C GLU A 479 -24.34 -8.30 -15.54
N SER A 480 -24.41 -9.12 -16.60
CA SER A 480 -23.98 -10.52 -16.62
C SER A 480 -22.47 -10.66 -16.69
#